data_AF-A6JK30-F1
#
_entry.id   AF-A6JK30-F1
#
_cell.length_a   1.000
_cell.length_b   1.000
_cell.length_c   1.000
_cell.angle_alpha   90.00
_cell.angle_beta   90.00
_cell.angle_gamma   90.00
#
_symmetry.space_group_name_H-M   'P 1'
#
loop_
_entity.id
_entity.type
_entity.pdbx_description
1 polymer ?
#
loop_
_entity_poly.entity_id
_entity_poly.type
_entity_poly.pdbx_seq_one_letter_code
_entity_poly.pdbx_strand_id
1 'polypeptide(L)'
;MIREWVGIDRLRLDKFYMLMRMVLSESLKAVKTGGWEERQIEQLLQLLTTEILSPDSQAPNGVKSHFLEIFLEELTKVGAAELTADQNLQFIKPFCQIAARTKELCK
;
A
#
# COMPACT_ATOMS: atom_id res chain seq x y z
N MET A 1 -8.98 -10.44 -0.78
CA MET A 1 -7.83 -11.00 -1.54
C MET A 1 -6.94 -11.85 -0.65
N ILE A 2 -6.49 -11.34 0.51
CA ILE A 2 -5.58 -12.05 1.43
C ILE A 2 -5.99 -13.50 1.73
N ARG A 3 -7.26 -13.75 2.09
CA ARG A 3 -7.78 -15.09 2.42
C ARG A 3 -7.56 -16.12 1.31
N GLU A 4 -7.72 -15.73 0.06
CA GLU A 4 -7.62 -16.64 -1.09
C GLU A 4 -6.17 -16.81 -1.59
N TRP A 5 -5.24 -15.98 -1.10
CA TRP A 5 -3.88 -15.89 -1.66
C TRP A 5 -3.10 -17.20 -1.55
N VAL A 6 -3.33 -17.95 -0.47
CA VAL A 6 -2.70 -19.26 -0.24
C VAL A 6 -3.10 -20.30 -1.30
N GLY A 7 -4.30 -20.16 -1.88
CA GLY A 7 -4.81 -21.04 -2.93
C GLY A 7 -4.40 -20.65 -4.35
N ILE A 8 -3.68 -19.54 -4.52
CA ILE A 8 -3.22 -19.09 -5.85
C ILE A 8 -2.00 -19.90 -6.25
N ASP A 9 -2.13 -20.62 -7.36
CA ASP A 9 -1.00 -21.32 -7.96
C ASP A 9 0.06 -20.34 -8.48
N ARG A 10 1.33 -20.73 -8.39
CA ARG A 10 2.49 -19.88 -8.73
C ARG A 10 2.45 -19.36 -10.17
N LEU A 11 1.96 -20.15 -11.14
CA LEU A 11 1.90 -19.73 -12.54
C LEU A 11 0.89 -18.60 -12.80
N ARG A 12 -0.01 -18.34 -11.83
CA ARG A 12 -1.01 -17.28 -11.92
C ARG A 12 -0.65 -16.05 -11.09
N LEU A 13 0.40 -16.12 -10.28
CA LEU A 13 0.74 -15.12 -9.29
C LEU A 13 0.96 -13.73 -9.91
N ASP A 14 1.65 -13.68 -11.06
CA ASP A 14 1.94 -12.42 -11.78
C ASP A 14 0.67 -11.65 -12.15
N LYS A 15 -0.40 -12.36 -12.53
CA LYS A 15 -1.68 -11.72 -12.86
C LYS A 15 -2.32 -11.06 -11.62
N PHE A 16 -2.21 -11.71 -10.46
CA PHE A 16 -2.74 -11.17 -9.21
C PHE A 16 -1.86 -10.03 -8.67
N TYR A 17 -0.54 -10.11 -8.84
CA TYR A 17 0.36 -8.99 -8.55
C TYR A 17 0.06 -7.77 -9.43
N MET A 18 -0.21 -7.98 -10.72
CA MET A 18 -0.67 -6.92 -11.61
C MET A 18 -2.03 -6.34 -11.17
N LEU A 19 -2.97 -7.19 -10.76
CA LEU A 19 -4.26 -6.74 -10.23
C LEU A 19 -4.09 -5.87 -8.98
N MET A 20 -3.21 -6.23 -8.04
CA MET A 20 -2.94 -5.40 -6.86
C MET A 20 -2.38 -4.03 -7.25
N ARG A 21 -1.48 -3.99 -8.24
CA ARG A 21 -0.95 -2.74 -8.79
C ARG A 21 -2.05 -1.87 -9.39
N MET A 22 -2.93 -2.45 -10.22
CA MET A 22 -4.06 -1.73 -10.81
C MET A 22 -5.02 -1.19 -9.74
N VAL A 23 -5.41 -2.02 -8.77
CA VAL A 23 -6.31 -1.60 -7.69
C VAL A 23 -5.71 -0.45 -6.86
N LEU A 24 -4.42 -0.52 -6.54
CA LEU A 24 -3.73 0.56 -5.84
C LEU A 24 -3.70 1.84 -6.69
N SER A 25 -3.35 1.73 -7.97
CA SER A 25 -3.30 2.87 -8.89
C SER A 25 -4.66 3.57 -9.00
N GLU A 26 -5.74 2.81 -9.18
CA GLU A 26 -7.10 3.35 -9.26
C GLU A 26 -7.57 3.93 -7.93
N SER A 27 -7.18 3.33 -6.80
CA SER A 27 -7.48 3.88 -5.47
C SER A 27 -6.81 5.24 -5.25
N LEU A 28 -5.56 5.39 -5.68
CA LEU A 28 -4.85 6.67 -5.64
C LEU A 28 -5.46 7.70 -6.59
N LYS A 29 -5.88 7.29 -7.80
CA LYS A 29 -6.58 8.17 -8.75
C LYS A 29 -7.93 8.64 -8.22
N ALA A 30 -8.63 7.81 -7.45
CA ALA A 30 -9.88 8.20 -6.80
C ALA A 30 -9.63 9.34 -5.79
N VAL A 31 -8.61 9.22 -4.94
CA VAL A 31 -8.20 10.29 -4.00
C VAL A 31 -7.75 11.54 -4.75
N LYS A 32 -6.99 11.38 -5.85
CA LYS A 32 -6.61 12.48 -6.74
C LYS A 32 -7.81 13.22 -7.32
N THR A 33 -8.83 12.49 -7.75
CA THR A 33 -10.05 13.08 -8.33
C THR A 33 -10.82 13.90 -7.31
N GLY A 34 -10.73 13.53 -6.03
CA GLY A 34 -11.20 14.34 -4.91
C GLY A 34 -10.23 15.43 -4.46
N GLY A 35 -9.21 15.77 -5.24
CA GLY A 35 -8.30 16.89 -4.97
C GLY A 35 -7.31 16.64 -3.84
N TRP A 36 -6.98 15.38 -3.53
CA TRP A 36 -6.08 15.02 -2.43
C TRP A 36 -6.58 15.55 -1.07
N GLU A 37 -7.90 15.56 -0.87
CA GLU A 37 -8.51 15.89 0.41
C GLU A 37 -7.98 15.00 1.52
N GLU A 38 -7.55 15.61 2.63
CA GLU A 38 -6.93 14.92 3.77
C GLU A 38 -7.79 13.77 4.28
N ARG A 39 -9.11 13.96 4.38
CA ARG A 39 -10.05 12.91 4.80
C ARG A 39 -9.99 11.67 3.89
N GLN A 40 -9.84 11.86 2.58
CA GLN A 40 -9.79 10.74 1.62
C GLN A 40 -8.44 10.02 1.69
N ILE A 41 -7.35 10.78 1.87
CA ILE A 41 -6.01 10.24 2.13
C ILE A 41 -6.06 9.38 3.40
N GLU A 42 -6.60 9.92 4.49
CA GLU A 42 -6.73 9.22 5.77
C GLU A 42 -7.56 7.94 5.66
N GLN A 43 -8.70 7.99 4.95
CA GLN A 43 -9.54 6.80 4.73
C GLN A 43 -8.79 5.70 3.98
N LEU A 44 -8.05 6.05 2.91
CA LEU A 44 -7.23 5.09 2.18
C LEU A 44 -6.12 4.52 3.08
N LEU A 45 -5.38 5.37 3.79
CA LEU A 45 -4.31 4.95 4.68
C LEU A 45 -4.80 4.10 5.84
N GLN A 46 -5.97 4.42 6.40
CA GLN A 46 -6.60 3.62 7.44
C GLN A 46 -6.89 2.21 6.93
N LEU A 47 -7.51 2.08 5.75
CA LEU A 47 -7.78 0.78 5.12
C LEU A 47 -6.50 -0.02 4.91
N LEU A 48 -5.44 0.60 4.39
CA LEU A 48 -4.17 -0.07 4.17
C LEU A 48 -3.50 -0.51 5.49
N THR A 49 -3.60 0.32 6.53
CA THR A 49 -3.01 0.06 7.85
C THR A 49 -3.77 -0.99 8.65
N THR A 50 -5.09 -1.12 8.47
CA THR A 50 -5.89 -2.17 9.12
C THR A 50 -5.76 -3.52 8.41
N GLU A 51 -5.54 -3.51 7.08
CA GLU A 51 -5.52 -4.73 6.28
C GLU A 51 -4.11 -5.26 6.03
N ILE A 52 -3.37 -4.68 5.07
CA ILE A 52 -2.12 -5.28 4.57
C ILE A 52 -0.89 -4.88 5.38
N LEU A 53 -0.87 -3.65 5.91
CA LEU A 53 0.24 -3.12 6.70
C LEU A 53 0.05 -3.37 8.21
N SER A 54 -1.06 -3.98 8.62
CA SER A 54 -1.27 -4.36 10.02
C SER A 54 -0.23 -5.39 10.47
N PRO A 55 0.37 -5.24 11.68
CA PRO A 55 1.25 -6.27 12.25
C PRO A 55 0.58 -7.64 12.33
N ASP A 56 -0.73 -7.67 12.60
CA ASP A 56 -1.54 -8.89 12.75
C ASP A 56 -2.14 -9.37 11.40
N SER A 57 -1.76 -8.71 10.30
CA SER A 57 -2.26 -9.04 8.97
C SER A 57 -1.93 -10.48 8.60
N GLN A 58 -2.96 -11.22 8.19
CA GLN A 58 -2.87 -12.59 7.68
C GLN A 58 -2.33 -12.65 6.24
N ALA A 59 -1.93 -11.52 5.65
CA ALA A 59 -1.31 -11.48 4.34
C ALA A 59 0.02 -12.27 4.35
N PRO A 60 0.24 -13.19 3.40
CA PRO A 60 1.53 -13.84 3.24
C PRO A 60 2.65 -12.81 3.03
N ASN A 61 3.86 -13.09 3.50
CA ASN A 61 4.99 -12.15 3.40
C ASN A 61 5.26 -11.69 1.97
N GLY A 62 5.15 -12.58 0.97
CA GLY A 62 5.32 -12.20 -0.45
C GLY A 62 4.27 -11.19 -0.95
N VAL A 63 3.09 -11.12 -0.33
CA VAL A 63 2.07 -10.10 -0.64
C VAL A 63 2.43 -8.78 0.00
N LYS A 64 2.84 -8.81 1.27
CA LYS A 64 3.31 -7.62 1.99
C LYS A 64 4.51 -7.00 1.27
N SER A 65 5.52 -7.80 0.94
CA SER A 65 6.71 -7.35 0.20
C SER A 65 6.36 -6.75 -1.16
N HIS A 66 5.54 -7.42 -1.97
CA HIS A 66 5.10 -6.86 -3.26
C HIS A 66 4.35 -5.55 -3.08
N PHE A 67 3.46 -5.45 -2.09
CA PHE A 67 2.74 -4.22 -1.82
C PHE A 67 3.68 -3.07 -1.43
N LEU A 68 4.68 -3.33 -0.57
CA LEU A 68 5.69 -2.35 -0.19
C LEU A 68 6.49 -1.85 -1.41
N GLU A 69 6.87 -2.76 -2.31
CA GLU A 69 7.60 -2.43 -3.54
C GLU A 69 6.80 -1.50 -4.45
N ILE A 70 5.53 -1.81 -4.69
CA ILE A 70 4.71 -1.04 -5.64
C ILE A 70 4.13 0.24 -5.05
N PHE A 71 4.05 0.39 -3.73
CA PHE A 71 3.28 1.48 -3.11
C PHE A 71 3.77 2.87 -3.54
N LEU A 72 5.06 3.14 -3.33
CA LEU A 72 5.66 4.42 -3.69
C LEU A 72 5.78 4.62 -5.21
N GLU A 73 5.93 3.53 -5.97
CA GLU A 73 5.92 3.61 -7.44
C GLU A 73 4.58 4.10 -7.96
N GLU A 74 3.47 3.54 -7.49
CA GLU A 74 2.14 3.96 -7.93
C GLU A 74 1.78 5.35 -7.40
N LEU A 75 2.17 5.69 -6.17
CA LEU A 75 2.00 7.04 -5.63
C LEU A 75 2.74 8.08 -6.49
N THR A 76 3.97 7.78 -6.89
CA THR A 76 4.77 8.65 -7.76
C THR A 76 4.09 8.80 -9.12
N LYS A 77 3.63 7.72 -9.73
CA LYS A 77 2.95 7.77 -11.05
C LYS A 77 1.69 8.62 -11.03
N VAL A 78 0.91 8.57 -9.96
CA VAL A 78 -0.39 9.26 -9.88
C VAL A 78 -0.26 10.70 -9.37
N GLY A 79 0.59 10.92 -8.36
CA GLY A 79 0.59 12.14 -7.55
C GLY A 79 1.87 12.99 -7.58
N ALA A 80 2.97 12.56 -8.21
CA ALA A 80 4.25 13.29 -8.12
C ALA A 80 4.20 14.75 -8.59
N ALA A 81 3.30 15.09 -9.51
CA ALA A 81 3.17 16.45 -10.03
C ALA A 81 2.30 17.38 -9.15
N GLU A 82 1.53 16.82 -8.21
CA GLU A 82 0.47 17.57 -7.49
C GLU A 82 0.61 17.52 -5.97
N LEU A 83 1.17 16.45 -5.42
CA LEU A 83 1.29 16.27 -3.97
C LEU A 83 2.26 17.26 -3.35
N THR A 84 1.82 17.91 -2.28
CA THR A 84 2.71 18.73 -1.44
C THR A 84 3.66 17.84 -0.64
N ALA A 85 4.72 18.44 -0.09
CA ALA A 85 5.64 17.73 0.81
C ALA A 85 4.90 17.14 2.02
N ASP A 86 3.95 17.87 2.60
CA ASP A 86 3.18 17.42 3.77
C ASP A 86 2.26 16.24 3.43
N GLN A 87 1.58 16.28 2.28
CA GLN A 87 0.75 15.16 1.82
C GLN A 87 1.62 13.93 1.53
N ASN A 88 2.79 14.10 0.91
CA ASN A 88 3.74 13.00 0.73
C ASN A 88 4.17 12.37 2.05
N LEU A 89 4.45 13.21 3.07
CA LEU A 89 4.78 12.72 4.41
C LEU A 89 3.61 11.96 5.04
N GLN A 90 2.35 12.37 4.81
CA GLN A 90 1.18 11.62 5.30
C GLN A 90 1.15 10.19 4.73
N PHE A 91 1.42 10.01 3.44
CA PHE A 91 1.47 8.67 2.84
C PHE A 91 2.62 7.81 3.35
N ILE A 92 3.78 8.40 3.67
CA ILE A 92 4.98 7.68 4.12
C ILE A 92 4.91 7.33 5.62
N LYS A 93 4.27 8.18 6.42
CA LYS A 93 4.25 8.08 7.89
C LYS A 93 3.86 6.69 8.44
N PRO A 94 2.81 6.00 7.93
CA PRO A 94 2.45 4.67 8.42
C PRO A 94 3.57 3.64 8.27
N PHE A 95 4.31 3.69 7.16
CA PHE A 95 5.44 2.77 6.91
C PHE A 95 6.58 3.01 7.89
N CYS A 96 6.93 4.28 8.15
CA CYS A 96 7.93 4.64 9.15
C CYS A 96 7.52 4.20 10.56
N GLN A 97 6.25 4.34 10.91
CA GLN A 97 5.73 3.91 12.21
C GLN A 97 5.81 2.38 12.39
N ILE A 98 5.52 1.62 11.35
CA ILE A 98 5.63 0.15 11.36
C ILE A 98 7.10 -0.26 11.44
N ALA A 99 7.97 0.34 10.63
CA ALA A 99 9.40 0.08 10.65
C ALA A 99 10.01 0.36 12.03
N ALA A 100 9.65 1.49 12.66
CA ALA A 100 10.12 1.85 14.00
C ALA A 100 9.67 0.89 15.13
N ARG A 101 8.58 0.14 14.92
CA ARG A 101 8.06 -0.85 15.89
C ARG A 101 8.62 -2.25 15.67
N THR A 102 9.29 -2.49 14.55
CA THR A 102 9.85 -3.80 14.22
C THR A 102 11.13 -4.01 15.03
N LYS A 103 11.11 -4.92 16.01
CA LYS A 103 12.20 -5.08 16.99
C LYS A 103 13.48 -5.77 16.47
N GLU A 104 13.48 -6.38 15.27
CA GLU A 104 14.63 -7.19 14.84
C GLU A 104 14.89 -7.02 13.32
N LEU A 105 15.87 -6.19 12.97
CA LEU A 105 16.59 -6.21 11.67
C LEU A 105 18.11 -6.35 11.87
N CYS A 106 18.53 -6.67 13.10
CA CYS A 106 19.92 -6.97 13.46
C CYS A 106 20.04 -8.39 14.02
N LYS A 107 19.83 -9.41 13.17
CA LYS A 107 20.43 -10.74 13.34
C LYS A 107 20.74 -11.34 11.98
#